data_AF-A0A849Y261-F1
#
_entry.id   AF-A0A849Y261-F1
#
_cell.length_a   1.000
_cell.length_b   1.000
_cell.length_c   1.000
_cell.angle_alpha   90.00
_cell.angle_beta   90.00
_cell.angle_gamma   90.00
#
_symmetry.space_group_name_H-M   'P 1'
#
loop_
_entity.id
_entity.type
_entity.pdbx_description
1 polymer ?
#
loop_
_entity_poly.entity_id
_entity_poly.type
_entity_poly.pdbx_seq_one_letter_code
_entity_poly.pdbx_strand_id
1 'polypeptide(L)'
;MRARLRIVALLIMLVRVGASAGETGLLFRCLRETPAYDPRDPMRVIGSFAAGTELRLEPCSGDAARRLAVYRDPSGKEIRALCRARDLGLEESAPPPLDRETPAPATNALAAVNARIFDEGLLFEQEADKLARALDLPLETTTRDLTIYRSYAPQRIEIFGQRPSMAAIYGNPAKVAEIHLMFLNDGDYFGLERGAGGMPGARPTAESQREERVFREALRAQEEVFQKGLARILGRPADATMGMGKARERVSRWDAEGAALLLSVQDHRYLAVRVWPKALADNRGLLPGLTDEKLRARCLANVETRPNGDVVIGEIPMINQGPKGYCVPATYERVLRYLGMTVDMYSLALIGGTRKGGGTRLDLINDAIHGIVQRTGRQVRGGLKLQTSDLKRWIGAGIPLLWSVFVDPEIEQSSDALTAERQGVTLEDWKPRLAKYPAPRNLKPDPAAAHVRLIIGFNEATQEIAYSDSWGDAARERWMTLAMARAITQPNGLSAVSW
;
A
#
# COMPACT_ATOMS: atom_id res chain seq x y z
N MET A 1 41.15 25.32 30.95
CA MET A 1 42.41 25.15 30.20
C MET A 1 42.76 23.66 30.22
N ARG A 2 42.72 22.99 29.05
CA ARG A 2 43.32 21.67 28.64
C ARG A 2 43.20 20.48 29.62
N ALA A 3 42.38 19.44 29.40
CA ALA A 3 42.33 18.38 28.36
C ALA A 3 43.38 17.24 28.48
N ARG A 4 42.88 15.99 28.69
CA ARG A 4 43.17 14.67 28.03
C ARG A 4 43.15 13.51 29.06
N LEU A 5 42.25 12.51 29.02
CA LEU A 5 41.91 11.40 28.10
C LEU A 5 42.54 10.03 28.54
N ARG A 6 41.71 9.05 28.95
CA ARG A 6 41.53 7.71 28.28
C ARG A 6 40.74 6.68 29.13
N ILE A 7 39.69 6.15 28.49
CA ILE A 7 39.23 4.73 28.39
C ILE A 7 38.90 3.95 29.66
N VAL A 8 37.62 3.58 29.82
CA VAL A 8 37.19 2.24 30.29
C VAL A 8 35.92 1.84 29.53
N ALA A 9 35.99 0.73 28.80
CA ALA A 9 34.82 0.00 28.31
C ALA A 9 34.19 -0.75 29.47
N LEU A 10 32.86 -0.69 29.63
CA LEU A 10 32.13 -1.60 30.50
C LEU A 10 30.85 -2.09 29.81
N LEU A 11 30.85 -3.38 29.52
CA LEU A 11 29.72 -4.23 29.17
C LEU A 11 28.56 -3.98 30.16
N ILE A 12 27.36 -3.68 29.66
CA ILE A 12 26.14 -3.80 30.48
C ILE A 12 25.70 -5.25 30.41
N MET A 13 26.11 -6.04 31.40
CA MET A 13 25.54 -7.35 31.72
C MET A 13 24.37 -7.17 32.70
N LEU A 14 23.24 -7.81 32.38
CA LEU A 14 22.18 -8.15 33.34
C LEU A 14 22.77 -8.96 34.50
N VAL A 15 22.56 -8.53 35.75
CA VAL A 15 22.78 -9.40 36.92
C VAL A 15 21.47 -10.10 37.26
N ARG A 16 21.30 -11.32 36.72
CA ARG A 16 20.24 -12.25 37.14
C ARG A 16 20.65 -12.83 38.49
N VAL A 17 20.06 -12.38 39.58
CA VAL A 17 20.26 -13.00 40.90
C VAL A 17 19.47 -14.31 40.90
N GLY A 18 20.14 -15.42 41.18
CA GLY A 18 19.61 -16.78 40.99
C GLY A 18 18.28 -17.06 41.71
N ALA A 19 17.44 -17.88 41.10
CA ALA A 19 16.23 -18.40 41.72
C ALA A 19 16.61 -19.47 42.77
N SER A 20 16.17 -19.29 44.02
CA SER A 20 16.10 -20.39 44.97
C SER A 20 14.87 -21.25 44.64
N ALA A 21 15.03 -22.57 44.74
CA ALA A 21 14.00 -23.54 44.35
C ALA A 21 12.74 -23.36 45.22
N GLY A 22 11.66 -22.83 44.63
CA GLY A 22 10.35 -22.70 45.26
C GLY A 22 9.48 -21.54 44.75
N GLU A 23 10.06 -20.52 44.10
CA GLU A 23 9.32 -19.31 43.70
C GLU A 23 9.41 -19.04 42.19
N THR A 24 8.27 -18.98 41.51
CA THR A 24 8.15 -18.85 40.03
C THR A 24 8.33 -17.42 39.49
N GLY A 25 9.05 -16.55 40.20
CA GLY A 25 9.30 -15.15 39.79
C GLY A 25 10.78 -14.83 39.60
N LEU A 26 11.11 -13.99 38.62
CA LEU A 26 12.48 -13.50 38.40
C LEU A 26 12.78 -12.37 39.40
N LEU A 27 13.86 -12.49 40.18
CA LEU A 27 14.33 -11.40 41.03
C LEU A 27 14.99 -10.30 40.17
N PHE A 28 14.57 -9.06 40.35
CA PHE A 28 15.03 -7.89 39.62
C PHE A 28 15.37 -6.76 40.58
N ARG A 29 16.55 -6.16 40.46
CA ARG A 29 16.94 -4.99 41.26
C ARG A 29 16.76 -3.71 40.45
N CYS A 30 15.97 -2.77 40.96
CA CYS A 30 15.79 -1.45 40.36
C CYS A 30 17.13 -0.72 40.25
N LEU A 31 17.58 -0.40 39.03
CA LEU A 31 18.81 0.38 38.84
C LEU A 31 18.59 1.89 38.96
N ARG A 32 17.32 2.31 38.85
CA ARG A 32 16.83 3.68 38.98
C ARG A 32 15.47 3.66 39.65
N GLU A 33 15.00 4.83 40.06
CA GLU A 33 13.62 4.96 40.53
C GLU A 33 12.63 4.50 39.44
N THR A 34 11.76 3.57 39.77
CA THR A 34 10.89 2.86 38.82
C THR A 34 9.42 3.09 39.19
N PRO A 35 8.58 3.69 38.32
CA PRO A 35 7.17 3.93 38.63
C PRO A 35 6.40 2.63 38.91
N ALA A 36 5.51 2.69 39.90
CA ALA A 36 4.61 1.62 40.30
C ALA A 36 3.16 1.99 39.92
N TYR A 37 2.51 1.15 39.12
CA TYR A 37 1.14 1.37 38.63
C TYR A 37 0.12 0.46 39.34
N ASP A 38 -1.12 0.93 39.52
CA ASP A 38 -2.19 0.11 40.13
C ASP A 38 -2.49 -1.10 39.23
N PRO A 39 -2.48 -2.34 39.75
CA PRO A 39 -2.85 -3.50 38.95
C PRO A 39 -4.29 -3.47 38.41
N ARG A 40 -5.21 -2.73 39.05
CA ARG A 40 -6.61 -2.59 38.64
C ARG A 40 -6.86 -1.40 37.71
N ASP A 41 -5.95 -0.43 37.71
CA ASP A 41 -5.97 0.72 36.79
C ASP A 41 -4.53 0.97 36.28
N PRO A 42 -4.15 0.31 35.16
CA PRO A 42 -2.77 0.29 34.69
C PRO A 42 -2.25 1.67 34.23
N MET A 43 -3.09 2.69 34.14
CA MET A 43 -2.66 4.06 33.79
C MET A 43 -2.41 4.93 35.02
N ARG A 44 -2.86 4.48 36.21
CA ARG A 44 -2.71 5.21 37.46
C ARG A 44 -1.40 4.85 38.16
N VAL A 45 -0.54 5.84 38.33
CA VAL A 45 0.66 5.72 39.17
C VAL A 45 0.24 5.77 40.64
N ILE A 46 0.65 4.76 41.40
CA ILE A 46 0.37 4.64 42.85
C ILE A 46 1.63 4.89 43.70
N GLY A 47 2.79 5.00 43.06
CA GLY A 47 4.07 5.33 43.71
C GLY A 47 5.26 5.04 42.81
N SER A 48 6.43 4.86 43.42
CA SER A 48 7.67 4.46 42.76
C SER A 48 8.47 3.52 43.67
N PHE A 49 9.25 2.64 43.06
CA PHE A 49 10.28 1.84 43.72
C PHE A 49 11.61 2.58 43.63
N ALA A 50 12.31 2.75 44.74
CA ALA A 50 13.61 3.40 44.75
C ALA A 50 14.68 2.60 43.99
N ALA A 51 15.74 3.28 43.57
CA ALA A 51 16.93 2.59 43.07
C ALA A 51 17.51 1.68 44.19
N GLY A 52 17.90 0.47 43.83
CA GLY A 52 18.38 -0.57 44.74
C GLY A 52 17.28 -1.51 45.27
N THR A 53 15.99 -1.19 45.10
CA THR A 53 14.89 -2.06 45.53
C THR A 53 14.88 -3.37 44.74
N GLU A 54 14.77 -4.50 45.43
CA GLU A 54 14.62 -5.82 44.82
C GLU A 54 13.13 -6.16 44.68
N LEU A 55 12.74 -6.52 43.45
CA LEU A 55 11.39 -6.84 43.04
C LEU A 55 11.36 -8.26 42.52
N ARG A 56 10.32 -9.01 42.88
CA ARG A 56 10.02 -10.28 42.24
C ARG A 56 9.06 -10.03 41.09
N LEU A 57 9.48 -10.34 39.87
CA LEU A 57 8.69 -10.10 38.66
C LEU A 57 7.94 -11.35 38.24
N GLU A 58 6.63 -11.22 38.12
CA GLU A 58 5.72 -12.24 37.59
C GLU A 58 5.27 -11.86 36.17
N PRO A 59 5.07 -12.83 35.26
CA PRO A 59 4.52 -12.59 33.94
C PRO A 59 3.10 -11.99 34.04
N CYS A 60 2.79 -10.98 33.22
CA CYS A 60 1.43 -10.49 33.05
C CYS A 60 0.81 -11.17 31.82
N SER A 61 -0.28 -11.91 32.00
CA SER A 61 -0.98 -12.54 30.87
C SER A 61 -1.57 -11.47 29.94
N GLY A 62 -1.21 -11.50 28.66
CA GLY A 62 -1.78 -10.64 27.61
C GLY A 62 -1.12 -9.28 27.37
N ASP A 63 -0.11 -8.85 28.14
CA ASP A 63 0.60 -7.58 27.91
C ASP A 63 2.13 -7.76 28.07
N ALA A 64 2.82 -7.91 26.93
CA ALA A 64 4.27 -8.11 26.90
C ALA A 64 5.06 -6.87 27.37
N ALA A 65 4.44 -5.68 27.35
CA ALA A 65 5.09 -4.41 27.69
C ALA A 65 5.11 -4.14 29.21
N ARG A 66 4.49 -5.00 30.02
CA ARG A 66 4.41 -4.84 31.48
C ARG A 66 4.80 -6.11 32.23
N ARG A 67 5.20 -5.93 33.50
CA ARG A 67 5.51 -6.99 34.46
C ARG A 67 4.79 -6.69 35.77
N LEU A 68 4.32 -7.72 36.45
CA LEU A 68 3.79 -7.57 37.80
C LEU A 68 4.97 -7.64 38.78
N ALA A 69 5.27 -6.52 39.43
CA ALA A 69 6.28 -6.45 40.47
C ALA A 69 5.63 -6.76 41.83
N VAL A 70 6.19 -7.74 42.52
CA VAL A 70 5.86 -8.11 43.89
C VAL A 70 7.02 -7.69 44.78
N TYR A 71 6.75 -6.78 45.71
CA TYR A 71 7.70 -6.25 46.67
C TYR A 71 7.22 -6.52 48.09
N ARG A 72 8.10 -7.03 48.97
CA ARG A 72 7.80 -7.17 50.39
C ARG A 72 8.51 -6.05 51.14
N ASP A 73 7.74 -5.21 51.83
CA ASP A 73 8.31 -4.12 52.61
C ASP A 73 9.02 -4.63 53.88
N PRO A 74 9.80 -3.77 54.58
CA PRO A 74 10.51 -4.18 55.80
C PRO A 74 9.61 -4.66 56.95
N SER A 75 8.29 -4.36 56.92
CA SER A 75 7.32 -4.86 57.89
C SER A 75 6.80 -6.26 57.55
N GLY A 76 7.22 -6.81 56.41
CA GLY A 76 6.80 -8.12 55.91
C GLY A 76 5.54 -8.07 55.06
N LYS A 77 4.98 -6.89 54.77
CA LYS A 77 3.76 -6.73 53.97
C LYS A 77 4.08 -6.79 52.47
N GLU A 78 3.33 -7.60 51.74
CA GLU A 78 3.46 -7.72 50.29
C GLU A 78 2.68 -6.62 49.56
N ILE A 79 3.33 -5.99 48.60
CA ILE A 79 2.79 -4.95 47.72
C ILE A 79 2.93 -5.45 46.29
N ARG A 80 1.84 -5.37 45.51
CA ARG A 80 1.80 -5.76 44.10
C ARG A 80 1.49 -4.54 43.25
N ALA A 81 2.36 -4.24 42.29
CA ALA A 81 2.19 -3.13 41.36
C ALA A 81 2.68 -3.52 39.96
N LEU A 82 2.11 -2.93 38.93
CA LEU A 82 2.61 -3.11 37.56
C LEU A 82 3.81 -2.20 37.33
N CYS A 83 4.82 -2.70 36.62
CA CYS A 83 5.95 -1.93 36.09
C CYS A 83 6.03 -2.13 34.57
N ARG A 84 6.48 -1.14 33.82
CA ARG A 84 6.71 -1.31 32.38
C ARG A 84 8.04 -2.02 32.13
N ALA A 85 8.09 -2.91 31.14
CA ALA A 85 9.30 -3.67 30.79
C ALA A 85 10.48 -2.74 30.45
N ARG A 86 10.23 -1.64 29.74
CA ARG A 86 11.25 -0.59 29.46
C ARG A 86 11.78 0.12 30.70
N ASP A 87 10.95 0.30 31.72
CA ASP A 87 11.36 1.00 32.94
C ASP A 87 12.28 0.10 33.77
N LEU A 88 12.08 -1.22 33.66
CA LEU A 88 12.93 -2.29 34.18
C LEU A 88 14.13 -2.64 33.28
N GLY A 89 14.29 -2.01 32.11
CA GLY A 89 15.37 -2.35 31.17
C GLY A 89 15.30 -3.79 30.62
N LEU A 90 14.09 -4.36 30.53
CA LEU A 90 13.81 -5.72 30.07
C LEU A 90 13.36 -5.80 28.60
N GLU A 91 13.48 -4.70 27.84
CA GLU A 91 13.37 -4.76 26.38
C GLU A 91 14.68 -5.31 25.80
N GLU A 92 14.59 -6.26 24.85
CA GLU A 92 15.74 -6.75 24.10
C GLU A 92 16.51 -5.57 23.51
N SER A 93 17.81 -5.55 23.80
CA SER A 93 18.69 -4.41 23.62
C SER A 93 18.80 -3.97 22.16
N ALA A 94 18.76 -2.64 21.98
CA ALA A 94 19.24 -1.90 20.81
C ALA A 94 20.71 -2.29 20.43
N PRO A 95 21.13 -2.08 19.16
CA PRO A 95 22.46 -2.43 18.69
C PRO A 95 23.58 -1.63 19.41
N PRO A 96 24.84 -2.13 19.42
CA PRO A 96 25.90 -1.60 20.26
C PRO A 96 26.40 -0.20 19.82
N PRO A 97 27.07 0.56 20.72
CA PRO A 97 27.51 1.90 20.41
C PRO A 97 28.76 1.91 19.53
N LEU A 98 28.78 2.81 18.53
CA LEU A 98 29.95 3.15 17.73
C LEU A 98 30.98 3.91 18.56
N ASP A 99 32.22 3.43 18.57
CA ASP A 99 33.40 4.24 18.85
C ASP A 99 34.47 4.10 17.75
N ARG A 100 35.26 5.17 17.63
CA ARG A 100 35.90 5.71 16.41
C ARG A 100 37.06 4.94 15.76
N GLU A 101 37.05 5.08 14.43
CA GLU A 101 38.14 5.19 13.43
C GLU A 101 39.01 3.98 13.06
N THR A 102 38.64 3.37 11.93
CA THR A 102 39.54 2.90 10.85
C THR A 102 38.79 3.15 9.53
N PRO A 103 39.40 3.66 8.43
CA PRO A 103 38.62 4.13 7.28
C PRO A 103 38.25 3.03 6.27
N ALA A 104 36.96 3.06 5.87
CA ALA A 104 36.27 2.59 4.64
C ALA A 104 36.14 1.06 4.39
N PRO A 105 34.97 0.60 3.88
CA PRO A 105 34.45 0.96 2.56
C PRO A 105 33.15 1.79 2.63
N ALA A 106 32.79 2.45 1.52
CA ALA A 106 31.71 3.43 1.42
C ALA A 106 30.42 2.99 2.13
N THR A 107 30.11 3.59 3.29
CA THR A 107 28.89 3.32 4.04
C THR A 107 27.71 3.88 3.25
N ASN A 108 26.80 2.98 2.85
CA ASN A 108 25.54 3.32 2.23
C ASN A 108 24.81 4.40 3.06
N ALA A 109 24.75 5.64 2.56
CA ALA A 109 24.12 6.77 3.24
C ALA A 109 22.60 6.55 3.40
N LEU A 110 21.98 5.75 2.53
CA LEU A 110 20.57 5.36 2.65
C LEU A 110 20.35 4.36 3.79
N ALA A 111 21.33 3.55 4.18
CA ALA A 111 21.23 2.69 5.34
C ALA A 111 20.99 3.50 6.63
N ALA A 112 21.50 4.74 6.71
CA ALA A 112 21.21 5.66 7.81
C ALA A 112 19.77 6.22 7.77
N VAL A 113 19.08 6.19 6.62
CA VAL A 113 17.65 6.51 6.51
C VAL A 113 16.82 5.35 7.04
N ASN A 114 17.09 4.13 6.56
CA ASN A 114 16.49 2.91 7.07
C ASN A 114 17.30 1.67 6.65
N ALA A 115 18.04 1.06 7.57
CA ALA A 115 18.91 -0.07 7.28
C ALA A 115 18.15 -1.35 6.84
N ARG A 116 16.84 -1.48 7.12
CA ARG A 116 16.05 -2.63 6.67
C ARG A 116 15.65 -2.52 5.21
N ILE A 117 15.47 -1.30 4.70
CA ILE A 117 15.17 -1.05 3.30
C ILE A 117 16.46 -1.01 2.48
N PHE A 118 17.48 -0.33 3.00
CA PHE A 118 18.67 0.05 2.26
C PHE A 118 19.91 -0.70 2.73
N ASP A 119 19.91 -2.03 2.63
CA ASP A 119 21.09 -2.83 3.00
C ASP A 119 22.12 -2.92 1.85
N GLU A 120 23.42 -2.87 2.19
CA GLU A 120 24.60 -3.14 1.34
C GLU A 120 24.70 -2.45 -0.06
N GLY A 121 24.06 -1.31 -0.29
CA GLY A 121 24.43 -0.33 -1.33
C GLY A 121 23.97 -0.64 -2.76
N LEU A 122 23.19 -1.71 -2.97
CA LEU A 122 22.66 -2.08 -4.29
C LEU A 122 21.17 -2.39 -4.23
N LEU A 123 20.35 -1.44 -3.76
CA LEU A 123 18.90 -1.63 -3.58
C LEU A 123 18.22 -2.29 -4.78
N PHE A 124 18.51 -1.82 -6.00
CA PHE A 124 17.89 -2.32 -7.23
C PHE A 124 18.51 -3.62 -7.78
N GLU A 125 19.59 -4.10 -7.18
CA GLU A 125 20.12 -5.44 -7.46
C GLU A 125 19.56 -6.49 -6.49
N GLN A 126 18.89 -6.06 -5.41
CA GLN A 126 18.27 -6.98 -4.46
C GLN A 126 17.07 -7.69 -5.07
N GLU A 127 16.90 -8.95 -4.70
CA GLU A 127 15.69 -9.72 -4.97
C GLU A 127 14.49 -9.10 -4.25
N ALA A 128 13.46 -8.72 -5.01
CA ALA A 128 12.26 -8.06 -4.51
C ALA A 128 11.53 -8.92 -3.47
N ASP A 129 11.46 -10.24 -3.68
CA ASP A 129 10.84 -11.18 -2.72
C ASP A 129 11.58 -11.21 -1.38
N LYS A 130 12.92 -11.21 -1.42
CA LYS A 130 13.75 -11.22 -0.22
C LYS A 130 13.52 -9.95 0.61
N LEU A 131 13.54 -8.78 -0.05
CA LEU A 131 13.29 -7.51 0.62
C LEU A 131 11.84 -7.43 1.15
N ALA A 132 10.86 -7.84 0.35
CA ALA A 132 9.46 -7.85 0.75
C ALA A 132 9.20 -8.71 2.00
N ARG A 133 9.78 -9.92 2.07
CA ARG A 133 9.69 -10.77 3.27
C ARG A 133 10.35 -10.14 4.49
N ALA A 134 11.50 -9.48 4.32
CA ALA A 134 12.19 -8.80 5.41
C ALA A 134 11.33 -7.64 5.99
N LEU A 135 10.55 -7.00 5.12
CA LEU A 135 9.65 -5.89 5.47
C LEU A 135 8.21 -6.33 5.80
N ASP A 136 7.91 -7.63 5.77
CA ASP A 136 6.56 -8.19 6.00
C ASP A 136 5.51 -7.61 5.04
N LEU A 137 5.87 -7.52 3.75
CA LEU A 137 4.99 -7.10 2.67
C LEU A 137 4.47 -8.35 1.92
N PRO A 138 3.16 -8.65 1.96
CA PRO A 138 2.62 -9.80 1.26
C PRO A 138 2.64 -9.57 -0.26
N LEU A 139 2.71 -10.68 -1.00
CA LEU A 139 2.59 -10.67 -2.46
C LEU A 139 1.18 -10.22 -2.87
N GLU A 140 1.10 -9.21 -3.73
CA GLU A 140 -0.14 -8.70 -4.32
C GLU A 140 -0.37 -9.29 -5.72
N THR A 141 0.68 -9.32 -6.55
CA THR A 141 0.58 -9.87 -7.90
C THR A 141 1.95 -10.26 -8.45
N THR A 142 1.98 -11.27 -9.31
CA THR A 142 3.10 -11.59 -10.17
C THR A 142 2.59 -11.71 -11.59
N THR A 143 3.26 -11.00 -12.49
CA THR A 143 3.12 -11.10 -13.94
C THR A 143 4.52 -11.35 -14.52
N ARG A 144 4.60 -11.63 -15.82
CA ARG A 144 5.86 -11.82 -16.53
C ARG A 144 6.84 -10.66 -16.38
N ASP A 145 6.34 -9.43 -16.30
CA ASP A 145 7.14 -8.21 -16.33
C ASP A 145 7.15 -7.43 -15.00
N LEU A 146 6.29 -7.83 -14.05
CA LEU A 146 6.05 -7.07 -12.83
C LEU A 146 5.65 -7.98 -11.69
N THR A 147 6.34 -7.84 -10.55
CA THR A 147 5.89 -8.37 -9.27
C THR A 147 5.59 -7.21 -8.33
N ILE A 148 4.51 -7.30 -7.56
CA ILE A 148 4.13 -6.27 -6.59
C ILE A 148 3.93 -6.93 -5.23
N TYR A 149 4.56 -6.36 -4.22
CA TYR A 149 4.33 -6.66 -2.81
C TYR A 149 3.75 -5.42 -2.15
N ARG A 150 2.69 -5.54 -1.36
CA ARG A 150 2.00 -4.39 -0.78
C ARG A 150 1.41 -4.72 0.57
N SER A 151 1.57 -3.80 1.53
CA SER A 151 0.86 -3.83 2.81
C SER A 151 0.19 -2.49 3.08
N TYR A 152 -1.05 -2.55 3.60
CA TYR A 152 -1.72 -1.43 4.23
C TYR A 152 -1.54 -1.56 5.73
N ALA A 153 -0.89 -0.59 6.36
CA ALA A 153 -0.36 -0.62 7.73
C ALA A 153 0.84 -1.59 7.94
N PRO A 154 1.94 -1.44 7.18
CA PRO A 154 3.18 -2.18 7.42
C PRO A 154 3.73 -1.93 8.84
N GLN A 155 4.12 -3.00 9.53
CA GLN A 155 4.60 -2.91 10.93
C GLN A 155 6.12 -2.83 11.07
N ARG A 156 6.87 -3.24 10.04
CA ARG A 156 8.34 -3.35 10.08
C ARG A 156 9.09 -2.17 9.47
N ILE A 157 8.37 -1.18 8.94
CA ILE A 157 8.92 0.00 8.29
C ILE A 157 8.67 1.22 9.16
N GLU A 158 9.75 1.92 9.51
CA GLU A 158 9.70 3.18 10.24
C GLU A 158 10.84 4.08 9.75
N ILE A 159 10.54 5.34 9.41
CA ILE A 159 11.51 6.32 8.97
C ILE A 159 11.31 7.58 9.81
N PHE A 160 12.36 8.00 10.53
CA PHE A 160 12.31 9.15 11.46
C PHE A 160 11.17 9.07 12.49
N GLY A 161 10.88 7.87 12.99
CA GLY A 161 9.78 7.64 13.95
C GLY A 161 8.38 7.68 13.33
N GLN A 162 8.27 7.80 12.01
CA GLN A 162 7.00 7.76 11.28
C GLN A 162 6.85 6.41 10.60
N ARG A 163 5.66 5.82 10.68
CA ARG A 163 5.33 4.58 9.96
C ARG A 163 4.49 4.90 8.74
N PRO A 164 4.73 4.23 7.59
CA PRO A 164 3.88 4.42 6.43
C PRO A 164 2.49 3.81 6.67
N SER A 165 1.43 4.47 6.19
CA SER A 165 0.08 3.91 6.09
C SER A 165 -0.02 2.84 5.00
N MET A 166 0.85 2.88 4.00
CA MET A 166 0.99 1.86 2.97
C MET A 166 2.44 1.79 2.48
N ALA A 167 2.94 0.57 2.28
CA ALA A 167 4.21 0.34 1.62
C ALA A 167 4.03 -0.65 0.46
N ALA A 168 4.70 -0.36 -0.65
CA ALA A 168 4.75 -1.26 -1.80
C ALA A 168 6.17 -1.36 -2.38
N ILE A 169 6.54 -2.57 -2.80
CA ILE A 169 7.71 -2.86 -3.62
C ILE A 169 7.21 -3.31 -4.98
N TYR A 170 7.69 -2.67 -6.03
CA TYR A 170 7.52 -3.11 -7.41
C TYR A 170 8.84 -3.72 -7.86
N GLY A 171 8.78 -4.91 -8.43
CA GLY A 171 9.94 -5.63 -8.97
C GLY A 171 9.86 -5.82 -10.47
N ASN A 172 11.01 -5.84 -11.14
CA ASN A 172 11.15 -6.24 -12.55
C ASN A 172 11.71 -7.67 -12.64
N PRO A 173 10.82 -8.64 -12.85
CA PRO A 173 9.94 -9.13 -11.78
C PRO A 173 10.72 -9.69 -10.57
N ALA A 174 11.99 -10.06 -10.74
CA ALA A 174 12.84 -10.64 -9.68
C ALA A 174 13.51 -9.59 -8.80
N LYS A 175 13.99 -8.49 -9.40
CA LYS A 175 14.75 -7.45 -8.69
C LYS A 175 13.89 -6.25 -8.33
N VAL A 176 14.24 -5.55 -7.25
CA VAL A 176 13.58 -4.29 -6.86
C VAL A 176 13.69 -3.27 -7.99
N ALA A 177 12.56 -2.71 -8.39
CA ALA A 177 12.48 -1.65 -9.40
C ALA A 177 12.01 -0.32 -8.80
N GLU A 178 11.06 -0.35 -7.85
CA GLU A 178 10.57 0.86 -7.19
C GLU A 178 10.10 0.53 -5.76
N ILE A 179 10.24 1.49 -4.83
CA ILE A 179 9.61 1.42 -3.50
C ILE A 179 8.72 2.64 -3.31
N HIS A 180 7.49 2.42 -2.86
CA HIS A 180 6.51 3.46 -2.60
C HIS A 180 6.07 3.39 -1.15
N LEU A 181 6.30 4.46 -0.39
CA LEU A 181 5.92 4.57 1.02
C LEU A 181 4.96 5.75 1.17
N MET A 182 3.70 5.45 1.45
CA MET A 182 2.69 6.46 1.76
C MET A 182 2.64 6.63 3.28
N PHE A 183 2.85 7.85 3.78
CA PHE A 183 2.83 8.12 5.23
C PHE A 183 1.50 8.71 5.68
N LEU A 184 0.94 9.60 4.88
CA LEU A 184 -0.32 10.24 5.19
C LEU A 184 -1.07 10.51 3.89
N ASN A 185 -2.35 10.16 3.82
CA ASN A 185 -3.22 10.56 2.73
C ASN A 185 -4.66 10.68 3.22
N ASP A 186 -5.42 11.55 2.56
CA ASP A 186 -6.80 11.85 2.94
C ASP A 186 -7.75 10.66 2.70
N GLY A 187 -7.50 9.82 1.70
CA GLY A 187 -8.28 8.60 1.47
C GLY A 187 -8.26 7.64 2.67
N ASP A 188 -7.09 7.47 3.29
CA ASP A 188 -6.88 6.62 4.47
C ASP A 188 -7.35 7.29 5.75
N TYR A 189 -7.09 8.58 5.87
CA TYR A 189 -7.35 9.32 7.10
C TYR A 189 -8.85 9.49 7.36
N PHE A 190 -9.63 9.82 6.32
CA PHE A 190 -11.09 9.99 6.44
C PHE A 190 -11.86 8.69 6.18
N GLY A 191 -11.23 7.67 5.59
CA GLY A 191 -11.83 6.36 5.32
C GLY A 191 -13.02 6.38 4.36
N LEU A 192 -13.71 5.23 4.30
CA LEU A 192 -15.04 5.05 3.68
C LEU A 192 -16.12 5.38 4.71
N GLU A 193 -16.34 6.65 5.08
CA GLU A 193 -17.49 6.96 5.93
C GLU A 193 -18.80 6.57 5.22
N ARG A 194 -19.63 5.76 5.90
CA ARG A 194 -21.06 5.61 5.60
C ARG A 194 -21.74 6.98 5.82
N GLY A 195 -21.63 7.86 4.83
CA GLY A 195 -22.19 9.22 4.91
C GLY A 195 -21.29 10.34 4.39
N ALA A 196 -19.99 10.12 4.18
CA ALA A 196 -19.11 11.12 3.54
C ALA A 196 -19.12 11.07 2.01
N GLY A 197 -20.10 10.41 1.41
CA GLY A 197 -20.72 10.93 0.19
C GLY A 197 -21.45 12.23 0.53
N GLY A 198 -20.72 13.25 0.99
CA GLY A 198 -21.27 14.59 1.14
C GLY A 198 -21.90 14.94 -0.20
N MET A 199 -23.23 15.05 -0.22
CA MET A 199 -23.99 15.47 -1.38
C MET A 199 -23.26 16.67 -2.01
N PRO A 200 -23.04 16.69 -3.33
CA PRO A 200 -22.42 17.83 -3.99
C PRO A 200 -23.09 19.14 -3.52
N GLY A 201 -22.35 20.01 -2.84
CA GLY A 201 -22.86 21.29 -2.31
C GLY A 201 -23.24 21.33 -0.84
N ALA A 202 -23.11 20.24 -0.07
CA ALA A 202 -23.26 20.29 1.39
C ALA A 202 -22.16 21.17 2.01
N ARG A 203 -22.54 22.11 2.88
CA ARG A 203 -21.56 22.95 3.61
C ARG A 203 -20.77 22.07 4.59
N PRO A 204 -19.44 22.24 4.68
CA PRO A 204 -18.63 21.49 5.65
C PRO A 204 -19.11 21.75 7.08
N THR A 205 -19.35 20.68 7.85
CA THR A 205 -19.66 20.77 9.28
C THR A 205 -18.47 21.31 10.07
N ALA A 206 -18.69 21.88 11.25
CA ALA A 206 -17.60 22.34 12.11
C ALA A 206 -16.61 21.21 12.50
N GLU A 207 -17.11 19.99 12.59
CA GLU A 207 -16.32 18.77 12.81
C GLU A 207 -15.43 18.44 11.60
N SER A 208 -16.00 18.34 10.40
CA SER A 208 -15.22 18.10 9.17
C SER A 208 -14.13 19.16 8.93
N GLN A 209 -14.40 20.42 9.30
CA GLN A 209 -13.42 21.50 9.23
C GLN A 209 -12.31 21.36 10.29
N ARG A 210 -12.64 20.84 11.48
CA ARG A 210 -11.65 20.55 12.53
C ARG A 210 -10.75 19.40 12.11
N GLU A 211 -11.30 18.30 11.65
CA GLU A 211 -10.53 17.15 11.18
C GLU A 211 -9.60 17.52 10.02
N GLU A 212 -10.07 18.36 9.10
CA GLU A 212 -9.23 18.84 8.00
C GLU A 212 -8.08 19.73 8.46
N ARG A 213 -8.29 20.57 9.49
CA ARG A 213 -7.18 21.31 10.11
C ARG A 213 -6.17 20.38 10.75
N VAL A 214 -6.63 19.40 11.53
CA VAL A 214 -5.76 18.39 12.17
C VAL A 214 -4.96 17.61 11.13
N PHE A 215 -5.60 17.20 10.03
CA PHE A 215 -4.92 16.51 8.93
C PHE A 215 -3.82 17.38 8.30
N ARG A 216 -4.12 18.66 8.02
CA ARG A 216 -3.14 19.60 7.45
C ARG A 216 -1.97 19.87 8.39
N GLU A 217 -2.24 19.98 9.69
CA GLU A 217 -1.21 20.15 10.72
C GLU A 217 -0.30 18.91 10.80
N ALA A 218 -0.89 17.71 10.79
CA ALA A 218 -0.15 16.45 10.75
C ALA A 218 0.74 16.35 9.49
N LEU A 219 0.21 16.73 8.33
CA LEU A 219 0.96 16.71 7.07
C LEU A 219 2.17 17.65 7.10
N ARG A 220 2.00 18.88 7.60
CA ARG A 220 3.11 19.84 7.76
C ARG A 220 4.15 19.36 8.76
N ALA A 221 3.71 18.81 9.90
CA ALA A 221 4.61 18.30 10.93
C ALA A 221 5.45 17.12 10.39
N GLN A 222 4.83 16.19 9.67
CA GLN A 222 5.56 15.08 9.04
C GLN A 222 6.48 15.56 7.91
N GLU A 223 6.05 16.49 7.07
CA GLU A 223 6.90 17.09 6.03
C GLU A 223 8.19 17.67 6.65
N GLU A 224 8.07 18.42 7.74
CA GLU A 224 9.21 19.00 8.43
C GLU A 224 10.16 17.93 8.98
N VAL A 225 9.62 16.86 9.55
CA VAL A 225 10.40 15.70 10.04
C VAL A 225 11.17 15.04 8.89
N PHE A 226 10.53 14.80 7.75
CA PHE A 226 11.18 14.19 6.58
C PHE A 226 12.22 15.11 5.95
N GLN A 227 11.90 16.39 5.72
CA GLN A 227 12.82 17.38 5.18
C GLN A 227 14.09 17.49 6.04
N LYS A 228 13.94 17.64 7.37
CA LYS A 228 15.09 17.72 8.30
C LYS A 228 15.84 16.40 8.40
N GLY A 229 15.12 15.29 8.51
CA GLY A 229 15.70 13.95 8.65
C GLY A 229 16.54 13.55 7.44
N LEU A 230 15.98 13.68 6.24
CA LEU A 230 16.68 13.42 4.99
C LEU A 230 17.83 14.42 4.78
N ALA A 231 17.62 15.72 5.05
CA ALA A 231 18.66 16.70 4.82
C ALA A 231 19.88 16.53 5.74
N ARG A 232 19.67 16.03 6.96
CA ARG A 232 20.76 15.69 7.89
C ARG A 232 21.62 14.54 7.39
N ILE A 233 21.04 13.58 6.66
CA ILE A 233 21.72 12.37 6.20
C ILE A 233 22.30 12.54 4.79
N LEU A 234 21.49 13.10 3.88
CA LEU A 234 21.77 13.15 2.44
C LEU A 234 22.10 14.56 1.94
N GLY A 235 22.10 15.58 2.81
CA GLY A 235 22.33 16.97 2.43
C GLY A 235 21.10 17.65 1.84
N ARG A 236 21.27 18.84 1.25
CA ARG A 236 20.13 19.63 0.76
C ARG A 236 19.42 18.93 -0.42
N PRO A 237 18.08 18.91 -0.45
CA PRO A 237 17.35 18.39 -1.61
C PRO A 237 17.56 19.28 -2.83
N ALA A 238 17.39 18.67 -4.00
CA ALA A 238 17.09 19.39 -5.23
C ALA A 238 15.57 19.51 -5.42
N ASP A 239 15.11 20.64 -5.96
CA ASP A 239 13.75 20.77 -6.46
C ASP A 239 13.62 19.97 -7.77
N ALA A 240 12.66 19.06 -7.81
CA ALA A 240 12.42 18.22 -8.97
C ALA A 240 10.91 18.07 -9.26
N THR A 241 10.62 17.41 -10.38
CA THR A 241 9.25 17.01 -10.71
C THR A 241 9.21 15.55 -11.11
N MET A 242 8.12 14.87 -10.76
CA MET A 242 7.80 13.52 -11.23
C MET A 242 6.45 13.50 -11.93
N GLY A 243 6.18 12.43 -12.69
CA GLY A 243 4.91 12.27 -13.38
C GLY A 243 4.73 13.21 -14.58
N MET A 244 3.61 13.04 -15.27
CA MET A 244 3.35 13.64 -16.58
C MET A 244 1.95 14.26 -16.64
N GLY A 245 1.78 15.24 -17.54
CA GLY A 245 0.48 15.87 -17.77
C GLY A 245 -0.08 16.51 -16.50
N LYS A 246 -1.36 16.26 -16.21
CA LYS A 246 -2.00 16.72 -14.96
C LYS A 246 -1.52 15.98 -13.71
N ALA A 247 -0.85 14.83 -13.86
CA ALA A 247 -0.24 14.06 -12.77
C ALA A 247 1.20 14.50 -12.46
N ARG A 248 1.65 15.64 -12.97
CA ARG A 248 2.95 16.18 -12.64
C ARG A 248 2.93 16.71 -11.19
N GLU A 249 3.90 16.27 -10.41
CA GLU A 249 4.06 16.64 -9.01
C GLU A 249 5.40 17.35 -8.80
N ARG A 250 5.43 18.32 -7.88
CA ARG A 250 6.68 18.86 -7.34
C ARG A 250 7.15 17.96 -6.20
N VAL A 251 8.45 17.67 -6.18
CA VAL A 251 9.06 16.80 -5.18
C VAL A 251 10.39 17.36 -4.73
N SER A 252 10.72 17.15 -3.46
CA SER A 252 12.10 17.31 -2.98
C SER A 252 12.85 16.01 -3.24
N ARG A 253 14.01 16.11 -3.89
CA ARG A 253 14.78 14.95 -4.37
C ARG A 253 16.16 14.88 -3.73
N TRP A 254 16.53 13.69 -3.30
CA TRP A 254 17.88 13.33 -2.89
C TRP A 254 18.38 12.16 -3.72
N ASP A 255 19.60 12.24 -4.23
CA ASP A 255 20.25 11.15 -4.95
C ASP A 255 21.34 10.54 -4.08
N ALA A 256 21.34 9.22 -3.94
CA ALA A 256 22.40 8.47 -3.29
C ALA A 256 22.48 7.06 -3.89
N GLU A 257 23.70 6.61 -4.19
CA GLU A 257 23.99 5.20 -4.57
C GLU A 257 23.11 4.66 -5.71
N GLY A 258 22.91 5.48 -6.74
CA GLY A 258 22.09 5.11 -7.89
C GLY A 258 20.58 5.14 -7.65
N ALA A 259 20.14 5.44 -6.42
CA ALA A 259 18.74 5.71 -6.08
C ALA A 259 18.45 7.21 -5.99
N ALA A 260 17.18 7.54 -6.22
CA ALA A 260 16.58 8.84 -6.00
C ALA A 260 15.43 8.67 -5.00
N LEU A 261 15.52 9.37 -3.87
CA LEU A 261 14.44 9.51 -2.90
C LEU A 261 13.65 10.76 -3.24
N LEU A 262 12.36 10.59 -3.50
CA LEU A 262 11.43 11.63 -3.90
C LEU A 262 10.40 11.81 -2.79
N LEU A 263 10.52 12.89 -2.04
CA LEU A 263 9.50 13.32 -1.08
C LEU A 263 8.44 14.13 -1.83
N SER A 264 7.23 13.59 -1.90
CA SER A 264 6.07 14.25 -2.49
C SER A 264 5.13 14.70 -1.38
N VAL A 265 4.87 16.01 -1.35
CA VAL A 265 3.90 16.64 -0.47
C VAL A 265 2.95 17.42 -1.35
N GLN A 266 1.77 16.85 -1.61
CA GLN A 266 0.81 17.44 -2.56
C GLN A 266 -0.33 18.10 -1.81
N ASP A 267 -0.58 19.38 -2.13
CA ASP A 267 -1.68 20.29 -1.73
C ASP A 267 -2.69 19.74 -0.71
N HIS A 268 -2.23 19.51 0.53
CA HIS A 268 -3.08 19.05 1.64
C HIS A 268 -3.80 17.72 1.40
N ARG A 269 -3.23 16.85 0.57
CA ARG A 269 -3.84 15.58 0.14
C ARG A 269 -3.06 14.39 0.64
N TYR A 270 -1.73 14.40 0.48
CA TYR A 270 -0.89 13.31 0.94
C TYR A 270 0.60 13.70 1.11
N LEU A 271 1.32 12.85 1.85
CA LEU A 271 2.77 12.81 1.98
C LEU A 271 3.28 11.40 1.66
N ALA A 272 4.17 11.30 0.68
CA ALA A 272 4.76 10.04 0.25
C ALA A 272 6.27 10.16 0.02
N VAL A 273 6.99 9.07 0.26
CA VAL A 273 8.39 8.89 -0.15
C VAL A 273 8.43 7.80 -1.20
N ARG A 274 8.91 8.13 -2.40
CA ARG A 274 9.16 7.16 -3.47
C ARG A 274 10.66 6.99 -3.66
N VAL A 275 11.09 5.75 -3.87
CA VAL A 275 12.48 5.39 -4.14
C VAL A 275 12.56 4.78 -5.53
N TRP A 276 13.25 5.46 -6.43
CA TRP A 276 13.41 5.06 -7.82
C TRP A 276 14.89 4.95 -8.20
N PRO A 277 15.24 4.16 -9.23
CA PRO A 277 16.53 4.29 -9.88
C PRO A 277 16.73 5.73 -10.34
N LYS A 278 17.93 6.27 -10.19
CA LYS A 278 18.26 7.64 -10.58
C LYS A 278 17.86 7.93 -12.03
N ALA A 279 18.11 7.00 -12.94
CA ALA A 279 17.73 7.12 -14.34
C ALA A 279 16.21 7.22 -14.56
N LEU A 280 15.41 6.49 -13.77
CA LEU A 280 13.95 6.57 -13.82
C LEU A 280 13.46 7.93 -13.30
N ALA A 281 14.05 8.43 -12.22
CA ALA A 281 13.75 9.75 -11.68
C ALA A 281 14.16 10.89 -12.63
N ASP A 282 15.32 10.77 -13.28
CA ASP A 282 15.78 11.71 -14.32
C ASP A 282 14.80 11.75 -15.51
N ASN A 283 14.18 10.61 -15.83
CA ASN A 283 13.13 10.50 -16.84
C ASN A 283 11.69 10.65 -16.29
N ARG A 284 11.54 11.20 -15.08
CA ARG A 284 10.24 11.51 -14.44
C ARG A 284 9.26 10.33 -14.36
N GLY A 285 9.75 9.09 -14.29
CA GLY A 285 8.95 7.88 -14.20
C GLY A 285 8.65 7.19 -15.55
N LEU A 286 9.20 7.68 -16.67
CA LEU A 286 9.06 6.98 -17.96
C LEU A 286 10.11 5.88 -18.09
N LEU A 287 9.67 4.65 -18.33
CA LEU A 287 10.56 3.51 -18.57
C LEU A 287 11.28 3.68 -19.92
N PRO A 288 12.62 3.75 -19.95
CA PRO A 288 13.36 3.83 -21.19
C PRO A 288 13.28 2.51 -21.99
N GLY A 289 13.17 2.59 -23.32
CA GLY A 289 13.35 1.45 -24.23
C GLY A 289 12.11 0.61 -24.54
N LEU A 290 10.92 0.93 -24.00
CA LEU A 290 9.66 0.29 -24.36
C LEU A 290 9.01 0.98 -25.56
N THR A 291 9.31 0.49 -26.76
CA THR A 291 8.70 0.95 -28.03
C THR A 291 7.25 0.46 -28.17
N ASP A 292 6.43 1.16 -28.95
CA ASP A 292 5.05 0.76 -29.26
C ASP A 292 4.95 -0.63 -29.88
N GLU A 293 5.90 -1.02 -30.74
CA GLU A 293 5.94 -2.35 -31.36
C GLU A 293 6.08 -3.45 -30.29
N LYS A 294 7.10 -3.35 -29.43
CA LYS A 294 7.30 -4.26 -28.29
C LYS A 294 6.08 -4.30 -27.37
N LEU A 295 5.46 -3.15 -27.09
CA LEU A 295 4.29 -3.09 -26.24
C LEU A 295 3.07 -3.79 -26.87
N ARG A 296 2.83 -3.60 -28.17
CA ARG A 296 1.76 -4.30 -28.91
C ARG A 296 2.01 -5.80 -28.93
N ALA A 297 3.24 -6.22 -29.22
CA ALA A 297 3.62 -7.63 -29.21
C ALA A 297 3.40 -8.25 -27.82
N ARG A 298 3.75 -7.54 -26.75
CA ARG A 298 3.44 -7.95 -25.38
C ARG A 298 1.94 -8.10 -25.14
N CYS A 299 1.14 -7.09 -25.51
CA CYS A 299 -0.30 -7.15 -25.31
C CYS A 299 -0.92 -8.36 -26.03
N LEU A 300 -0.53 -8.61 -27.27
CA LEU A 300 -0.97 -9.78 -28.03
C LEU A 300 -0.55 -11.10 -27.38
N ALA A 301 0.69 -11.18 -26.88
CA ALA A 301 1.19 -12.36 -26.18
C ALA A 301 0.51 -12.64 -24.84
N ASN A 302 -0.26 -11.69 -24.32
CA ASN A 302 -1.04 -11.85 -23.11
C ASN A 302 -2.47 -12.33 -23.40
N VAL A 303 -2.87 -12.45 -24.67
CA VAL A 303 -4.18 -13.01 -25.05
C VAL A 303 -4.10 -14.53 -25.07
N GLU A 304 -4.87 -15.16 -24.21
CA GLU A 304 -5.06 -16.60 -24.15
C GLU A 304 -6.37 -16.98 -24.84
N THR A 305 -6.33 -17.99 -25.72
CA THR A 305 -7.54 -18.67 -26.22
C THR A 305 -7.60 -20.06 -25.60
N ARG A 306 -8.63 -20.32 -24.81
CA ARG A 306 -8.81 -21.59 -24.08
C ARG A 306 -9.63 -22.59 -24.89
N PRO A 307 -9.53 -23.91 -24.63
CA PRO A 307 -10.25 -24.93 -25.40
C PRO A 307 -11.78 -24.78 -25.42
N ASN A 308 -12.37 -24.15 -24.40
CA ASN A 308 -13.82 -23.88 -24.32
C ASN A 308 -14.25 -22.63 -25.14
N GLY A 309 -13.33 -22.00 -25.87
CA GLY A 309 -13.58 -20.80 -26.68
C GLY A 309 -13.47 -19.48 -25.92
N ASP A 310 -13.07 -19.50 -24.64
CA ASP A 310 -12.79 -18.28 -23.90
C ASP A 310 -11.56 -17.58 -24.49
N VAL A 311 -11.67 -16.28 -24.71
CA VAL A 311 -10.56 -15.41 -25.09
C VAL A 311 -10.36 -14.41 -23.96
N VAL A 312 -9.22 -14.47 -23.27
CA VAL A 312 -8.94 -13.71 -22.05
C VAL A 312 -7.56 -13.07 -22.11
N ILE A 313 -7.44 -11.84 -21.61
CA ILE A 313 -6.16 -11.16 -21.40
C ILE A 313 -5.63 -11.57 -20.02
N GLY A 314 -4.51 -12.27 -19.99
CA GLY A 314 -3.71 -12.53 -18.80
C GLY A 314 -2.73 -11.40 -18.49
N GLU A 315 -1.88 -11.60 -17.48
CA GLU A 315 -0.75 -10.70 -17.17
C GLU A 315 -1.11 -9.24 -16.87
N ILE A 316 -2.38 -8.93 -16.59
CA ILE A 316 -2.78 -7.61 -16.07
C ILE A 316 -2.46 -7.61 -14.57
N PRO A 317 -1.55 -6.73 -14.09
CA PRO A 317 -1.21 -6.71 -12.68
C PRO A 317 -2.43 -6.37 -11.83
N MET A 318 -2.56 -7.03 -10.68
CA MET A 318 -3.50 -6.61 -9.65
C MET A 318 -2.95 -5.37 -8.94
N ILE A 319 -3.81 -4.36 -8.77
CA ILE A 319 -3.59 -3.26 -7.84
C ILE A 319 -4.82 -3.29 -6.93
N ASN A 320 -4.63 -3.74 -5.69
CA ASN A 320 -5.72 -3.74 -4.73
C ASN A 320 -5.98 -2.29 -4.31
N GLN A 321 -7.25 -1.86 -4.26
CA GLN A 321 -7.59 -0.53 -3.76
C GLN A 321 -7.48 -0.44 -2.22
N GLY A 322 -7.44 -1.58 -1.53
CA GLY A 322 -7.51 -1.66 -0.07
C GLY A 322 -8.89 -1.21 0.45
N PRO A 323 -8.99 -0.74 1.71
CA PRO A 323 -10.28 -0.39 2.33
C PRO A 323 -10.83 0.98 1.89
N LYS A 324 -10.54 1.45 0.68
CA LYS A 324 -10.77 2.83 0.22
C LYS A 324 -11.74 2.85 -0.95
N GLY A 325 -12.41 3.96 -1.22
CA GLY A 325 -13.23 4.16 -2.43
C GLY A 325 -12.41 4.48 -3.68
N TYR A 326 -11.33 3.72 -3.92
CA TYR A 326 -10.29 3.97 -4.94
C TYR A 326 -10.41 3.05 -6.16
N CYS A 327 -11.61 2.53 -6.44
CA CYS A 327 -11.85 1.63 -7.56
C CYS A 327 -11.39 2.19 -8.90
N VAL A 328 -11.65 3.48 -9.14
CA VAL A 328 -11.25 4.16 -10.37
C VAL A 328 -9.72 4.31 -10.47
N PRO A 329 -9.02 4.96 -9.52
CA PRO A 329 -7.56 5.10 -9.62
C PRO A 329 -6.82 3.76 -9.60
N ALA A 330 -7.25 2.77 -8.80
CA ALA A 330 -6.63 1.45 -8.80
C ALA A 330 -6.80 0.75 -10.17
N THR A 331 -8.00 0.76 -10.73
CA THR A 331 -8.27 0.16 -12.06
C THR A 331 -7.47 0.84 -13.16
N TYR A 332 -7.33 2.16 -13.12
CA TYR A 332 -6.49 2.89 -14.08
C TYR A 332 -5.00 2.56 -13.90
N GLU A 333 -4.49 2.45 -12.67
CA GLU A 333 -3.10 2.04 -12.44
C GLU A 333 -2.80 0.68 -13.08
N ARG A 334 -3.73 -0.29 -12.94
CA ARG A 334 -3.60 -1.62 -13.58
C ARG A 334 -3.40 -1.50 -15.09
N VAL A 335 -4.27 -0.75 -15.77
CA VAL A 335 -4.20 -0.54 -17.23
C VAL A 335 -2.93 0.19 -17.63
N LEU A 336 -2.55 1.23 -16.89
CA LEU A 336 -1.39 2.05 -17.25
C LEU A 336 -0.07 1.29 -17.04
N ARG A 337 0.05 0.51 -15.96
CA ARG A 337 1.21 -0.38 -15.72
C ARG A 337 1.26 -1.51 -16.75
N TYR A 338 0.13 -2.11 -17.08
CA TYR A 338 0.02 -3.08 -18.18
C TYR A 338 0.50 -2.48 -19.52
N LEU A 339 0.26 -1.18 -19.73
CA LEU A 339 0.77 -0.41 -20.88
C LEU A 339 2.14 0.24 -20.66
N GLY A 340 2.90 -0.24 -19.66
CA GLY A 340 4.30 0.12 -19.41
C GLY A 340 4.52 1.54 -18.88
N MET A 341 3.52 2.12 -18.20
CA MET A 341 3.63 3.41 -17.54
C MET A 341 3.70 3.23 -16.03
N THR A 342 4.72 3.81 -15.39
CA THR A 342 4.78 3.93 -13.94
C THR A 342 3.85 5.05 -13.49
N VAL A 343 2.85 4.69 -12.70
CA VAL A 343 1.91 5.59 -12.04
C VAL A 343 1.44 4.91 -10.77
N ASP A 344 0.95 5.67 -9.80
CA ASP A 344 0.31 5.11 -8.61
C ASP A 344 -1.10 5.67 -8.41
N MET A 345 -1.95 4.87 -7.76
CA MET A 345 -3.35 5.18 -7.50
C MET A 345 -3.55 6.47 -6.70
N TYR A 346 -2.57 6.93 -5.91
CA TYR A 346 -2.71 8.15 -5.11
C TYR A 346 -2.52 9.40 -5.98
N SER A 347 -1.54 9.40 -6.88
CA SER A 347 -1.40 10.42 -7.91
C SER A 347 -2.65 10.45 -8.82
N LEU A 348 -3.20 9.29 -9.17
CA LEU A 348 -4.44 9.19 -9.96
C LEU A 348 -5.67 9.67 -9.18
N ALA A 349 -5.73 9.40 -7.88
CA ALA A 349 -6.82 9.84 -7.02
C ALA A 349 -6.85 11.37 -6.91
N LEU A 350 -5.67 12.00 -6.79
CA LEU A 350 -5.51 13.45 -6.77
C LEU A 350 -6.06 14.10 -8.03
N ILE A 351 -5.59 13.67 -9.20
CA ILE A 351 -5.98 14.28 -10.49
C ILE A 351 -7.41 13.93 -10.91
N GLY A 352 -7.91 12.76 -10.49
CA GLY A 352 -9.29 12.32 -10.73
C GLY A 352 -10.31 13.03 -9.82
N GLY A 353 -9.85 13.90 -8.92
CA GLY A 353 -10.72 14.59 -7.97
C GLY A 353 -11.42 13.63 -7.01
N THR A 354 -10.77 12.50 -6.68
CA THR A 354 -11.33 11.50 -5.78
C THR A 354 -11.55 12.13 -4.41
N ARG A 355 -12.79 12.11 -3.93
CA ARG A 355 -13.20 12.81 -2.71
C ARG A 355 -12.91 11.98 -1.46
N LYS A 356 -12.97 12.62 -0.30
CA LYS A 356 -13.04 11.97 1.02
C LYS A 356 -14.25 11.02 1.02
N GLY A 357 -14.11 9.79 1.51
CA GLY A 357 -15.17 8.77 1.39
C GLY A 357 -15.24 8.03 0.05
N GLY A 358 -14.43 8.41 -0.95
CA GLY A 358 -14.43 7.80 -2.28
C GLY A 358 -15.18 8.61 -3.34
N GLY A 359 -15.37 7.99 -4.50
CA GLY A 359 -16.01 8.60 -5.66
C GLY A 359 -15.02 9.44 -6.48
N THR A 360 -14.82 9.03 -7.73
CA THR A 360 -13.99 9.71 -8.71
C THR A 360 -14.86 10.19 -9.86
N ARG A 361 -14.59 11.39 -10.35
CA ARG A 361 -15.29 11.95 -11.50
C ARG A 361 -14.69 11.38 -12.78
N LEU A 362 -15.46 10.55 -13.50
CA LEU A 362 -14.99 9.86 -14.71
C LEU A 362 -14.54 10.84 -15.80
N ASP A 363 -15.22 11.98 -15.95
CA ASP A 363 -14.82 13.06 -16.85
C ASP A 363 -13.43 13.62 -16.47
N LEU A 364 -13.22 13.95 -15.19
CA LEU A 364 -11.95 14.51 -14.72
C LEU A 364 -10.80 13.52 -14.85
N ILE A 365 -11.01 12.25 -14.48
CA ILE A 365 -9.93 11.27 -14.60
C ILE A 365 -9.64 10.96 -16.06
N ASN A 366 -10.64 10.81 -16.94
CA ASN A 366 -10.39 10.58 -18.37
C ASN A 366 -9.56 11.72 -18.97
N ASP A 367 -9.91 12.97 -18.68
CA ASP A 367 -9.15 14.15 -19.12
C ASP A 367 -7.73 14.17 -18.55
N ALA A 368 -7.55 13.76 -17.30
CA ALA A 368 -6.25 13.70 -16.66
C ALA A 368 -5.38 12.59 -17.26
N ILE A 369 -5.95 11.40 -17.48
CA ILE A 369 -5.29 10.27 -18.14
C ILE A 369 -4.93 10.62 -19.58
N HIS A 370 -5.80 11.29 -20.34
CA HIS A 370 -5.48 11.79 -21.67
C HIS A 370 -4.14 12.57 -21.67
N GLY A 371 -3.94 13.47 -20.71
CA GLY A 371 -2.68 14.23 -20.59
C GLY A 371 -1.45 13.40 -20.20
N ILE A 372 -1.63 12.24 -19.55
CA ILE A 372 -0.57 11.28 -19.22
C ILE A 372 -0.21 10.45 -20.46
N VAL A 373 -1.22 9.88 -21.13
CA VAL A 373 -1.03 8.87 -22.18
C VAL A 373 -0.66 9.47 -23.54
N GLN A 374 -1.05 10.73 -23.83
CA GLN A 374 -0.72 11.38 -25.10
C GLN A 374 0.78 11.44 -25.39
N ARG A 375 1.60 11.69 -24.35
CA ARG A 375 3.06 11.79 -24.51
C ARG A 375 3.74 10.46 -24.79
N THR A 376 3.02 9.37 -24.59
CA THR A 376 3.52 8.03 -24.83
C THR A 376 2.92 7.45 -26.12
N GLY A 377 2.22 8.26 -26.93
CA GLY A 377 1.57 7.84 -28.18
C GLY A 377 0.23 7.15 -27.98
N ARG A 378 -0.34 7.19 -26.77
CA ARG A 378 -1.60 6.53 -26.41
C ARG A 378 -2.74 7.54 -26.26
N GLN A 379 -3.97 7.05 -26.32
CA GLN A 379 -5.20 7.82 -26.20
C GLN A 379 -6.27 7.03 -25.44
N VAL A 380 -7.11 7.74 -24.69
CA VAL A 380 -8.35 7.14 -24.16
C VAL A 380 -9.40 7.16 -25.26
N ARG A 381 -10.00 6.01 -25.55
CA ARG A 381 -11.07 5.82 -26.53
C ARG A 381 -12.36 5.56 -25.76
N GLY A 382 -13.24 6.56 -25.67
CA GLY A 382 -14.53 6.43 -25.00
C GLY A 382 -15.68 6.04 -25.95
N GLY A 383 -16.87 5.85 -25.39
CA GLY A 383 -18.10 5.62 -26.17
C GLY A 383 -18.19 4.25 -26.83
N LEU A 384 -17.37 3.29 -26.37
CA LEU A 384 -17.36 1.92 -26.88
C LEU A 384 -18.68 1.23 -26.55
N LYS A 385 -19.07 0.24 -27.36
CA LYS A 385 -20.29 -0.54 -27.13
C LYS A 385 -19.93 -1.89 -26.54
N LEU A 386 -20.74 -2.33 -25.58
CA LEU A 386 -20.61 -3.66 -24.99
C LEU A 386 -21.28 -4.69 -25.93
N GLN A 387 -20.55 -5.09 -26.97
CA GLN A 387 -20.98 -6.04 -27.99
C GLN A 387 -19.81 -6.91 -28.45
N THR A 388 -20.13 -8.09 -28.97
CA THR A 388 -19.16 -9.12 -29.35
C THR A 388 -18.10 -8.62 -30.34
N SER A 389 -18.47 -7.78 -31.31
CA SER A 389 -17.51 -7.22 -32.28
C SER A 389 -16.47 -6.31 -31.62
N ASP A 390 -16.89 -5.44 -30.70
CA ASP A 390 -15.98 -4.58 -29.93
C ASP A 390 -15.12 -5.39 -28.97
N LEU A 391 -15.70 -6.38 -28.28
CA LEU A 391 -14.95 -7.28 -27.41
C LEU A 391 -13.86 -8.01 -28.20
N LYS A 392 -14.20 -8.63 -29.34
CA LYS A 392 -13.23 -9.30 -30.23
C LYS A 392 -12.11 -8.37 -30.68
N ARG A 393 -12.46 -7.14 -31.06
CA ARG A 393 -11.49 -6.14 -31.51
C ARG A 393 -10.49 -5.77 -30.41
N TRP A 394 -10.98 -5.42 -29.23
CA TRP A 394 -10.13 -4.86 -28.17
C TRP A 394 -9.43 -5.96 -27.37
N ILE A 395 -10.17 -6.98 -26.93
CA ILE A 395 -9.60 -8.11 -26.19
C ILE A 395 -8.65 -8.91 -27.07
N GLY A 396 -9.00 -9.15 -28.34
CA GLY A 396 -8.11 -9.83 -29.29
C GLY A 396 -6.83 -9.05 -29.60
N ALA A 397 -6.80 -7.74 -29.38
CA ALA A 397 -5.60 -6.91 -29.46
C ALA A 397 -4.82 -6.85 -28.13
N GLY A 398 -5.26 -7.57 -27.11
CA GLY A 398 -4.67 -7.56 -25.77
C GLY A 398 -4.94 -6.29 -24.98
N ILE A 399 -6.00 -5.54 -25.31
CA ILE A 399 -6.35 -4.27 -24.67
C ILE A 399 -7.56 -4.45 -23.76
N PRO A 400 -7.40 -4.39 -22.42
CA PRO A 400 -8.52 -4.48 -21.51
C PRO A 400 -9.41 -3.23 -21.61
N LEU A 401 -10.71 -3.41 -21.38
CA LEU A 401 -11.67 -2.30 -21.38
C LEU A 401 -11.94 -1.84 -19.96
N LEU A 402 -11.83 -0.54 -19.73
CA LEU A 402 -12.35 0.11 -18.53
C LEU A 402 -13.87 0.08 -18.58
N TRP A 403 -14.49 -0.41 -17.52
CA TRP A 403 -15.92 -0.69 -17.47
C TRP A 403 -16.55 -0.11 -16.21
N SER A 404 -17.30 0.97 -16.38
CA SER A 404 -18.09 1.62 -15.34
C SER A 404 -19.45 0.96 -15.20
N VAL A 405 -19.80 0.57 -13.97
CA VAL A 405 -21.03 -0.16 -13.65
C VAL A 405 -21.77 0.43 -12.46
N PHE A 406 -23.05 0.09 -12.32
CA PHE A 406 -23.78 0.16 -11.05
C PHE A 406 -23.84 -1.26 -10.49
N VAL A 407 -23.12 -1.52 -9.39
CA VAL A 407 -23.06 -2.85 -8.79
C VAL A 407 -24.45 -3.24 -8.27
N ASP A 408 -24.89 -4.44 -8.61
CA ASP A 408 -26.18 -4.98 -8.18
C ASP A 408 -25.95 -6.33 -7.46
N PRO A 409 -26.43 -6.51 -6.21
CA PRO A 409 -26.17 -7.72 -5.44
C PRO A 409 -26.66 -9.02 -6.08
N GLU A 410 -27.78 -9.01 -6.81
CA GLU A 410 -28.32 -10.21 -7.46
C GLU A 410 -27.45 -10.61 -8.66
N ILE A 411 -26.94 -9.63 -9.41
CA ILE A 411 -25.97 -9.87 -10.48
C ILE A 411 -24.64 -10.36 -9.92
N GLU A 412 -24.14 -9.80 -8.82
CA GLU A 412 -22.90 -10.28 -8.20
C GLU A 412 -23.04 -11.75 -7.78
N GLN A 413 -24.13 -12.11 -7.11
CA GLN A 413 -24.40 -13.50 -6.73
C GLN A 413 -24.51 -14.42 -7.96
N SER A 414 -25.21 -13.97 -9.00
CA SER A 414 -25.34 -14.73 -10.25
C SER A 414 -24.01 -14.92 -10.96
N SER A 415 -23.18 -13.88 -10.99
CA SER A 415 -21.83 -13.89 -11.56
C SER A 415 -20.90 -14.84 -10.80
N ASP A 416 -20.92 -14.80 -9.47
CA ASP A 416 -20.11 -15.70 -8.64
C ASP A 416 -20.54 -17.16 -8.83
N ALA A 417 -21.85 -17.45 -8.84
CA ALA A 417 -22.38 -18.77 -9.11
C ALA A 417 -22.03 -19.25 -10.53
N LEU A 418 -22.21 -18.40 -11.54
CA LEU A 418 -21.85 -18.69 -12.92
C LEU A 418 -20.37 -19.02 -13.05
N THR A 419 -19.51 -18.19 -12.44
CA THR A 419 -18.06 -18.36 -12.44
C THR A 419 -17.66 -19.70 -11.83
N ALA A 420 -18.29 -20.11 -10.73
CA ALA A 420 -18.02 -21.39 -10.10
C ALA A 420 -18.54 -22.58 -10.94
N GLU A 421 -19.78 -22.50 -11.44
CA GLU A 421 -20.41 -23.60 -12.18
C GLU A 421 -19.76 -23.89 -13.53
N ARG A 422 -19.15 -22.89 -14.19
CA ARG A 422 -18.48 -23.08 -15.49
C ARG A 422 -17.09 -23.71 -15.40
N GLN A 423 -16.46 -23.70 -14.23
CA GLN A 423 -15.09 -24.17 -14.08
C GLN A 423 -14.98 -25.67 -14.39
N GLY A 424 -14.08 -26.03 -15.31
CA GLY A 424 -13.84 -27.41 -15.71
C GLY A 424 -14.98 -28.06 -16.51
N VAL A 425 -15.99 -27.29 -16.94
CA VAL A 425 -17.11 -27.79 -17.74
C VAL A 425 -16.85 -27.57 -19.23
N THR A 426 -17.20 -28.54 -20.07
CA THR A 426 -17.06 -28.41 -21.52
C THR A 426 -18.03 -27.35 -22.07
N LEU A 427 -17.71 -26.76 -23.21
CA LEU A 427 -18.58 -25.78 -23.86
C LEU A 427 -19.97 -26.35 -24.19
N GLU A 428 -20.03 -27.61 -24.61
CA GLU A 428 -21.27 -28.31 -24.96
C GLU A 428 -22.17 -28.51 -23.75
N ASP A 429 -21.59 -28.91 -22.61
CA ASP A 429 -22.33 -29.10 -21.36
C ASP A 429 -22.70 -27.76 -20.67
N TRP A 430 -21.92 -26.72 -20.92
CA TRP A 430 -22.12 -25.40 -20.31
C TRP A 430 -23.27 -24.63 -20.97
N LYS A 431 -23.34 -24.62 -22.31
CA LYS A 431 -24.33 -23.85 -23.06
C LYS A 431 -25.79 -24.03 -22.59
N PRO A 432 -26.30 -25.26 -22.35
CA PRO A 432 -27.66 -25.45 -21.86
C PRO A 432 -27.88 -24.87 -20.45
N ARG A 433 -26.85 -24.82 -19.60
CA ARG A 433 -26.95 -24.34 -18.21
C ARG A 433 -27.11 -22.82 -18.13
N LEU A 434 -26.75 -22.08 -19.18
CA LEU A 434 -26.93 -20.62 -19.25
C LEU A 434 -28.38 -20.18 -19.10
N ALA A 435 -29.36 -21.05 -19.36
CA ALA A 435 -30.76 -20.77 -19.11
C ALA A 435 -31.06 -20.42 -17.62
N LYS A 436 -30.19 -20.83 -16.68
CA LYS A 436 -30.26 -20.46 -15.26
C LYS A 436 -29.94 -18.97 -15.01
N TYR A 437 -29.25 -18.29 -15.92
CA TYR A 437 -28.77 -16.92 -15.77
C TYR A 437 -29.42 -15.99 -16.80
N PRO A 438 -30.74 -15.78 -16.73
CA PRO A 438 -31.47 -14.98 -17.72
C PRO A 438 -31.04 -13.51 -17.68
N ALA A 439 -31.37 -12.79 -18.74
CA ALA A 439 -31.23 -11.34 -18.76
C ALA A 439 -32.03 -10.73 -17.60
N PRO A 440 -31.39 -9.92 -16.73
CA PRO A 440 -32.07 -9.30 -15.61
C PRO A 440 -33.11 -8.28 -16.11
N ARG A 441 -34.21 -8.14 -15.36
CA ARG A 441 -35.35 -7.29 -15.72
C ARG A 441 -35.56 -6.22 -14.65
N ASN A 442 -35.91 -5.01 -15.08
CA ASN A 442 -36.30 -3.90 -14.20
C ASN A 442 -35.23 -3.45 -13.19
N LEU A 443 -33.95 -3.68 -13.48
CA LEU A 443 -32.87 -3.14 -12.66
C LEU A 443 -32.89 -1.61 -12.67
N LYS A 444 -32.84 -1.02 -11.48
CA LYS A 444 -32.77 0.42 -11.29
C LYS A 444 -31.32 0.79 -10.97
N PRO A 445 -30.66 1.62 -11.77
CA PRO A 445 -29.35 2.16 -11.44
C PRO A 445 -29.34 2.78 -10.04
N ASP A 446 -28.41 2.34 -9.19
CA ASP A 446 -28.09 3.01 -7.93
C ASP A 446 -26.77 3.77 -8.07
N PRO A 447 -26.80 5.11 -8.17
CA PRO A 447 -25.59 5.92 -8.23
C PRO A 447 -24.64 5.73 -7.04
N ALA A 448 -25.15 5.32 -5.87
CA ALA A 448 -24.31 5.04 -4.70
C ALA A 448 -23.51 3.73 -4.86
N ALA A 449 -23.94 2.83 -5.74
CA ALA A 449 -23.26 1.59 -6.09
C ALA A 449 -22.37 1.72 -7.34
N ALA A 450 -22.01 2.95 -7.75
CA ALA A 450 -21.14 3.18 -8.89
C ALA A 450 -19.73 2.60 -8.65
N HIS A 451 -19.23 1.87 -9.64
CA HIS A 451 -17.93 1.18 -9.56
C HIS A 451 -17.25 1.12 -10.93
N VAL A 452 -15.95 0.83 -10.96
CA VAL A 452 -15.19 0.63 -12.19
C VAL A 452 -14.38 -0.66 -12.11
N ARG A 453 -14.46 -1.44 -13.19
CA ARG A 453 -13.84 -2.76 -13.37
C ARG A 453 -13.09 -2.80 -14.70
N LEU A 454 -12.40 -3.91 -14.95
CA LEU A 454 -11.90 -4.24 -16.28
C LEU A 454 -12.74 -5.34 -16.91
N ILE A 455 -13.10 -5.21 -18.19
CA ILE A 455 -13.43 -6.37 -19.03
C ILE A 455 -12.11 -6.86 -19.62
N ILE A 456 -11.81 -8.12 -19.37
CA ILE A 456 -10.54 -8.75 -19.74
C ILE A 456 -10.74 -9.92 -20.70
N GLY A 457 -11.98 -10.35 -20.96
CA GLY A 457 -12.22 -11.48 -21.84
C GLY A 457 -13.66 -11.60 -22.31
N PHE A 458 -13.88 -12.55 -23.21
CA PHE A 458 -15.21 -12.89 -23.72
C PHE A 458 -15.25 -14.36 -24.18
N ASN A 459 -16.47 -14.89 -24.29
CA ASN A 459 -16.75 -16.11 -25.04
C ASN A 459 -17.88 -15.82 -26.02
N GLU A 460 -17.58 -15.90 -27.32
CA GLU A 460 -18.54 -15.59 -28.39
C GLU A 460 -19.65 -16.62 -28.47
N ALA A 461 -19.34 -17.90 -28.24
CA ALA A 461 -20.30 -18.99 -28.41
C ALA A 461 -21.37 -18.99 -27.29
N THR A 462 -21.04 -18.48 -26.10
CA THR A 462 -21.93 -18.43 -24.94
C THR A 462 -22.44 -17.02 -24.64
N GLN A 463 -21.95 -16.00 -25.35
CA GLN A 463 -22.26 -14.59 -25.11
C GLN A 463 -21.97 -14.18 -23.67
N GLU A 464 -20.75 -14.46 -23.21
CA GLU A 464 -20.28 -14.14 -21.86
C GLU A 464 -19.07 -13.20 -21.92
N ILE A 465 -18.86 -12.45 -20.84
CA ILE A 465 -17.66 -11.64 -20.63
C ILE A 465 -16.89 -12.13 -19.40
N ALA A 466 -15.56 -12.00 -19.46
CA ALA A 466 -14.70 -12.11 -18.29
C ALA A 466 -14.35 -10.70 -17.82
N TYR A 467 -14.48 -10.46 -16.52
CA TYR A 467 -14.14 -9.19 -15.90
C TYR A 467 -13.24 -9.38 -14.68
N SER A 468 -12.57 -8.29 -14.29
CA SER A 468 -11.62 -8.25 -13.19
C SER A 468 -11.86 -7.03 -12.32
N ASP A 469 -11.95 -7.24 -11.01
CA ASP A 469 -12.12 -6.18 -10.02
C ASP A 469 -10.79 -5.81 -9.35
N SER A 470 -10.72 -4.64 -8.70
CA SER A 470 -9.54 -4.17 -7.94
C SER A 470 -9.56 -4.60 -6.47
N TRP A 471 -10.31 -5.67 -6.14
CA TRP A 471 -10.47 -6.20 -4.78
C TRP A 471 -9.53 -7.35 -4.44
N GLY A 472 -8.40 -7.46 -5.16
CA GLY A 472 -7.40 -8.49 -4.93
C GLY A 472 -7.62 -9.77 -5.76
N ASP A 473 -6.79 -10.78 -5.50
CA ASP A 473 -6.61 -11.95 -6.36
C ASP A 473 -7.89 -12.79 -6.55
N ALA A 474 -8.75 -12.89 -5.52
CA ALA A 474 -10.03 -13.59 -5.61
C ALA A 474 -11.03 -12.95 -6.61
N ALA A 475 -10.78 -11.72 -7.05
CA ALA A 475 -11.57 -11.02 -8.06
C ALA A 475 -10.81 -10.81 -9.37
N ARG A 476 -9.73 -11.58 -9.60
CA ARG A 476 -8.88 -11.46 -10.80
C ARG A 476 -9.61 -11.78 -12.09
N GLU A 477 -10.51 -12.76 -12.07
CA GLU A 477 -11.27 -13.22 -13.23
C GLU A 477 -12.61 -13.78 -12.75
N ARG A 478 -13.70 -13.12 -13.15
CA ARG A 478 -15.07 -13.57 -12.97
C ARG A 478 -15.80 -13.49 -14.28
N TRP A 479 -16.85 -14.28 -14.42
CA TRP A 479 -17.61 -14.42 -15.64
C TRP A 479 -19.07 -14.06 -15.41
N MET A 480 -19.66 -13.40 -16.39
CA MET A 480 -21.11 -13.17 -16.44
C MET A 480 -21.59 -13.14 -17.89
N THR A 481 -22.88 -13.40 -18.10
CA THR A 481 -23.51 -13.22 -19.42
C THR A 481 -23.44 -11.76 -19.87
N LEU A 482 -23.31 -11.56 -21.18
CA LEU A 482 -23.30 -10.24 -21.80
C LEU A 482 -24.58 -9.45 -21.51
N ALA A 483 -25.71 -10.15 -21.30
CA ALA A 483 -26.97 -9.54 -20.91
C ALA A 483 -26.92 -8.96 -19.50
N MET A 484 -26.38 -9.69 -18.51
CA MET A 484 -26.17 -9.17 -17.16
C MET A 484 -25.22 -7.97 -17.18
N ALA A 485 -24.10 -8.09 -17.89
CA ALA A 485 -23.12 -7.01 -18.01
C ALA A 485 -23.73 -5.73 -18.58
N ARG A 486 -24.54 -5.84 -19.64
CA ARG A 486 -25.23 -4.68 -20.23
C ARG A 486 -26.20 -4.01 -19.26
N ALA A 487 -26.88 -4.78 -18.43
CA ALA A 487 -27.88 -4.24 -17.52
C ALA A 487 -27.27 -3.37 -16.40
N ILE A 488 -26.02 -3.63 -16.01
CA ILE A 488 -25.31 -2.82 -15.00
C ILE A 488 -24.37 -1.77 -15.59
N THR A 489 -24.16 -1.78 -16.91
CA THR A 489 -23.24 -0.84 -17.56
C THR A 489 -23.79 0.59 -17.47
N GLN A 490 -22.96 1.51 -17.00
CA GLN A 490 -23.30 2.94 -16.99
C GLN A 490 -23.41 3.49 -18.42
N PRO A 491 -24.19 4.56 -18.66
CA PRO A 491 -24.20 5.26 -19.93
C PRO A 491 -22.79 5.69 -20.36
N ASN A 492 -22.36 5.28 -21.56
CA ASN A 492 -20.99 5.49 -22.06
C ASN A 492 -19.89 4.93 -21.13
N GLY A 493 -20.22 3.93 -20.32
CA GLY A 493 -19.35 3.36 -19.30
C GLY A 493 -18.26 2.42 -19.83
N LEU A 494 -17.95 2.45 -21.12
CA LEU A 494 -16.82 1.71 -21.67
C LEU A 494 -15.80 2.63 -22.33
N SER A 495 -14.54 2.44 -21.94
CA SER A 495 -13.40 3.06 -22.58
C SER A 495 -12.21 2.10 -22.68
N ALA A 496 -11.25 2.44 -23.53
CA ALA A 496 -9.98 1.73 -23.64
C ALA A 496 -8.83 2.73 -23.65
N VAL A 497 -7.67 2.35 -23.15
CA VAL A 497 -6.42 3.08 -23.40
C VAL A 497 -5.67 2.31 -24.49
N SER A 498 -5.48 2.93 -25.65
CA SER A 498 -4.86 2.31 -26.81
C SER A 498 -3.92 3.27 -27.53
N TRP A 499 -3.26 2.77 -28.57
CA TRP A 499 -2.63 3.60 -29.61
C TRP A 499 -3.64 4.39 -30.45
#